data_AF-A0A5C6Z8Y3-F1
#
_entry.id   AF-A0A5C6Z8Y3-F1
#
_cell.length_a   1.000
_cell.length_b   1.000
_cell.length_c   1.000
_cell.angle_alpha   90.00
_cell.angle_beta   90.00
_cell.angle_gamma   90.00
#
_symmetry.space_group_name_H-M   'P 1'
#
loop_
_entity.id
_entity.type
_entity.pdbx_description
1 polymer ?
#
loop_
_entity_poly.entity_id
_entity_poly.type
_entity_poly.pdbx_seq_one_letter_code
_entity_poly.pdbx_strand_id
1 'polypeptide(L)' 'MGSSSDWETMKHAADILTEFGVPFEARVVSAHRMPDEMFRYAEQAEARGLKAIIAGAGGA' A
#
# COMPACT_ATOMS: atom_id res chain seq x y z
N MET A 1 -2.69 -1.59 -1.79
CA MET A 1 -3.44 -2.80 -2.20
C MET A 1 -4.08 -2.60 -3.56
N GLY A 2 -4.31 -3.64 -4.34
CA GLY A 2 -4.80 -3.53 -5.72
C GLY A 2 -6.31 -3.26 -5.86
N SER A 3 -7.07 -3.61 -4.83
CA SER A 3 -8.52 -3.43 -4.74
C SER A 3 -8.95 -3.06 -3.31
N SER A 4 -10.05 -2.33 -3.16
CA SER A 4 -10.65 -2.10 -1.84
C SER A 4 -11.14 -3.40 -1.19
N SER A 5 -11.45 -4.43 -1.97
CA SER A 5 -11.79 -5.77 -1.47
C SER A 5 -10.65 -6.43 -0.69
N ASP A 6 -9.39 -6.02 -0.93
CA ASP A 6 -8.22 -6.56 -0.25
C ASP A 6 -8.09 -6.01 1.19
N TRP A 7 -8.88 -4.99 1.55
CA TRP A 7 -8.79 -4.31 2.84
C TRP A 7 -9.02 -5.24 4.02
N GLU A 8 -9.95 -6.18 3.90
CA GLU A 8 -10.24 -7.13 4.98
C GLU A 8 -9.01 -7.95 5.40
N THR A 9 -8.08 -8.21 4.48
CA THR A 9 -6.79 -8.85 4.80
C THR A 9 -5.73 -7.82 5.17
N MET A 10 -5.64 -6.72 4.42
CA MET A 10 -4.58 -5.74 4.60
C MET A 10 -4.70 -4.92 5.90
N LYS A 11 -5.91 -4.81 6.48
CA LYS A 11 -6.13 -4.12 7.76
C LYS A 11 -5.31 -4.72 8.90
N HIS A 12 -5.00 -6.02 8.87
CA HIS A 12 -4.16 -6.65 9.87
C HIS A 12 -2.75 -6.03 9.94
N ALA A 13 -2.18 -5.61 8.80
CA ALA A 13 -0.91 -4.88 8.79
C ALA A 13 -1.06 -3.47 9.37
N ALA A 14 -2.16 -2.77 9.03
CA ALA A 14 -2.47 -1.45 9.56
C ALA A 14 -2.67 -1.46 11.09
N ASP A 15 -3.35 -2.48 11.61
CA ASP A 15 -3.60 -2.66 13.04
C ASP A 15 -2.28 -2.86 13.80
N ILE A 16 -1.39 -3.72 13.30
CA ILE A 16 -0.07 -3.95 13.90
C ILE A 16 0.80 -2.68 13.86
N LEU A 17 0.83 -1.96 12.74
CA LEU A 17 1.57 -0.69 12.66
C LEU A 17 1.01 0.35 13.64
N THR A 18 -0.31 0.37 13.83
CA THR A 18 -0.97 1.22 14.82
C THR A 18 -0.58 0.84 16.25
N GLU A 19 -0.57 -0.46 16.58
CA GLU A 19 -0.19 -0.97 17.90
C GLU A 19 1.24 -0.55 18.28
N PHE A 20 2.17 -0.64 17.34
CA PHE A 20 3.57 -0.24 17.56
C PHE A 20 3.82 1.26 17.38
N GLY A 21 2.80 2.07 17.09
CA GLY A 21 2.93 3.51 16.89
C GLY A 21 3.76 3.89 15.66
N VAL A 22 3.82 3.03 14.65
CA VAL A 22 4.53 3.29 13.39
C VAL A 22 3.61 4.06 12.44
N PRO A 23 3.94 5.31 12.05
CA PRO A 23 3.11 6.07 11.11
C PRO A 23 3.07 5.40 9.73
N PHE A 24 1.89 5.31 9.13
CA PHE A 24 1.72 4.72 7.80
C PHE A 24 0.62 5.41 6.99
N GLU A 25 0.58 5.11 5.69
CA GLU A 25 -0.54 5.42 4.81
C GLU A 25 -1.06 4.14 4.15
N ALA A 26 -2.38 4.08 3.92
CA ALA A 26 -3.03 2.99 3.20
C ALA A 26 -3.72 3.54 1.94
N ARG A 27 -3.43 2.94 0.78
CA ARG A 27 -3.98 3.36 -0.53
C ARG A 27 -4.38 2.16 -1.39
N VAL A 28 -5.40 2.37 -2.22
CA VAL A 28 -5.76 1.47 -3.32
C VAL A 28 -4.99 1.92 -4.57
N VAL A 29 -4.04 1.11 -5.02
CA VAL A 29 -3.17 1.36 -6.17
C VAL A 29 -3.05 0.04 -6.94
N SER A 30 -3.59 0.00 -8.16
CA SER A 30 -3.72 -1.23 -8.95
C SER A 30 -2.69 -1.27 -10.07
N ALA A 31 -1.82 -2.29 -10.09
CA ALA A 31 -0.82 -2.46 -11.15
C ALA A 31 -1.46 -2.64 -12.54
N HIS A 32 -2.59 -3.35 -12.64
CA HIS A 32 -3.24 -3.63 -13.92
C HIS A 32 -4.19 -2.53 -14.39
N ARG A 33 -4.86 -1.83 -13.46
CA ARG A 33 -5.88 -0.82 -13.81
C ARG A 33 -5.34 0.61 -13.80
N MET A 34 -4.28 0.86 -13.02
CA MET A 34 -3.71 2.20 -12.81
C MET A 34 -2.17 2.13 -12.80
N PRO A 35 -1.52 1.61 -13.86
CA PRO A 35 -0.08 1.38 -13.89
C PRO A 35 0.73 2.66 -13.69
N ASP A 36 0.34 3.77 -14.33
CA ASP A 36 1.05 5.05 -14.21
C ASP A 36 1.01 5.61 -12.78
N GLU A 37 -0.13 5.47 -12.09
CA GLU A 37 -0.24 5.89 -10.70
C GLU A 37 0.61 5.01 -9.78
N MET A 38 0.67 3.70 -10.05
CA MET A 38 1.54 2.78 -9.34
C MET A 38 3.02 3.15 -9.49
N PHE A 39 3.49 3.40 -10.72
CA PHE A 39 4.86 3.84 -10.97
C PHE A 39 5.16 5.16 -10.26
N ARG A 40 4.28 6.16 -10.43
CA ARG A 40 4.44 7.47 -9.78
C ARG A 40 4.50 7.35 -8.25
N TYR A 41 3.66 6.50 -7.65
CA TYR A 41 3.69 6.27 -6.21
C TYR A 41 5.03 5.69 -5.76
N ALA A 42 5.54 4.68 -6.47
CA ALA A 42 6.80 4.03 -6.17
C ALA A 42 8.00 4.99 -6.33
N GLU A 43 8.07 5.74 -7.43
CA GLU A 43 9.14 6.71 -7.71
C GLU A 43 9.21 7.82 -6.66
N GLN A 44 8.06 8.27 -6.15
CA GLN A 44 8.00 9.34 -5.14
C GLN A 44 8.14 8.84 -3.71
N ALA A 45 8.10 7.53 -3.46
CA ALA A 45 8.02 6.95 -2.13
C ALA A 45 9.19 7.38 -1.23
N GLU A 46 10.41 7.23 -1.71
CA GLU A 46 11.63 7.57 -0.96
C GLU A 46 11.71 9.06 -0.66
N ALA A 47 11.45 9.92 -1.66
CA ALA A 47 11.45 11.37 -1.51
C ALA A 47 10.40 11.86 -0.49
N ARG A 48 9.29 11.13 -0.35
CA ARG A 48 8.25 11.38 0.67
C ARG A 48 8.62 10.85 2.06
N GLY A 49 9.77 10.19 2.21
CA GLY A 49 10.27 9.66 3.47
C GLY A 49 9.74 8.26 3.83
N LEU A 50 9.05 7.58 2.93
CA LEU A 50 8.61 6.19 3.16
C LEU A 50 9.82 5.27 3.32
N LYS A 51 9.78 4.38 4.32
CA LYS A 51 10.88 3.45 4.64
C LYS A 51 10.63 2.02 4.18
N ALA A 52 9.36 1.65 4.02
CA ALA A 52 8.94 0.34 3.54
C ALA A 52 7.57 0.46 2.85
N ILE A 53 7.26 -0.50 1.96
CA ILE A 53 5.96 -0.63 1.29
C ILE A 53 5.43 -2.04 1.53
N ILE A 54 4.20 -2.13 2.04
CA ILE A 54 3.45 -3.39 2.15
C ILE A 54 2.41 -3.41 1.03
N ALA A 55 2.55 -4.34 0.08
CA ALA A 55 1.70 -4.42 -1.11
C ALA A 55 0.91 -5.74 -1.15
N GLY A 56 -0.41 -5.67 -0.93
CA GLY A 56 -1.33 -6.79 -1.13
C GLY A 56 -1.89 -6.84 -2.56
N ALA A 57 -1.89 -8.04 -3.15
CA ALA A 57 -2.43 -8.36 -4.46
C ALA A 57 -2.89 -9.84 -4.48
N GLY A 58 -3.78 -10.20 -5.43
CA GLY A 58 -4.23 -11.57 -5.64
C GLY A 58 -4.51 -11.88 -7.11
N GLY A 59 -4.29 -13.14 -7.51
CA GLY A 59 -4.46 -13.63 -8.90
C GLY A 59 -3.46 -13.03 -9.91
N ALA A 60 -3.72 -13.27 -11.20
CA ALA A 60 -3.21 -12.53 -12.37
C ALA A 60 -4.13 -12.79 -13.57
#